data_AF-A0A2V9BZN2-F1
#
_entry.id   AF-A0A2V9BZN2-F1
#
_cell.length_a   1.000
_cell.length_b   1.000
_cell.length_c   1.000
_cell.angle_alpha   90.00
_cell.angle_beta   90.00
_cell.angle_gamma   90.00
#
_symmetry.space_group_name_H-M   'P 1'
#
loop_
_entity.id
_entity.type
_entity.pdbx_description
1 polymer ?
#
loop_
_entity_poly.entity_id
_entity_poly.type
_entity_poly.pdbx_seq_one_letter_code
_entity_poly.pdbx_strand_id
1 'polypeptide(L)'
;MQKGVPVEEFTYPGDSLRLDYSYRSNGTRGFVHALTISGDVTQAKVLAFTAESIRGKLAKTSFTAVTEMRPVPGNRQHQFVARLLEDQKIELVPVSELERFANRLKPTIH
;
A
#
# COMPACT_ATOMS: atom_id res chain seq x y z
N MET A 1 10.48 -8.44 -9.40
CA MET A 1 9.72 -8.22 -8.14
C MET A 1 10.67 -8.37 -6.95
N GLN A 2 10.58 -7.53 -5.93
CA GLN A 2 11.37 -7.59 -4.69
C GLN A 2 10.43 -7.84 -3.50
N LYS A 3 10.82 -8.70 -2.56
CA LYS A 3 10.08 -8.94 -1.32
C LYS A 3 10.73 -8.19 -0.15
N GLY A 4 9.93 -7.80 0.85
CA GLY A 4 10.42 -7.22 2.12
C GLY A 4 11.28 -5.98 1.91
N VAL A 5 10.73 -4.97 1.23
CA VAL A 5 11.44 -3.75 0.85
C VAL A 5 11.65 -2.88 2.09
N PRO A 6 12.90 -2.63 2.51
CA PRO A 6 13.17 -1.77 3.66
C PRO A 6 12.76 -0.34 3.36
N VAL A 7 12.05 0.29 4.29
CA VAL A 7 11.57 1.67 4.07
C VAL A 7 12.54 2.72 4.58
N GLU A 8 13.54 2.35 5.40
CA GLU A 8 14.58 3.28 5.90
C GLU A 8 15.32 4.02 4.78
N GLU A 9 15.42 3.42 3.59
CA GLU A 9 15.94 4.07 2.38
C GLU A 9 15.14 5.35 2.03
N PHE A 10 13.85 5.36 2.36
CA PHE A 10 12.88 6.39 2.01
C PHE A 10 12.42 7.23 3.20
N THR A 11 12.55 6.73 4.42
CA THR A 11 12.19 7.44 5.65
C THR A 11 13.46 7.91 6.37
N TYR A 12 13.73 7.34 7.54
CA TYR A 12 14.84 7.67 8.44
C TYR A 12 15.68 6.42 8.74
N PRO A 13 17.00 6.58 9.00
CA PRO A 13 17.84 5.48 9.45
C PRO A 13 17.28 4.79 10.70
N GLY A 14 17.21 3.46 10.68
CA GLY A 14 16.68 2.66 11.79
C GLY A 14 15.17 2.39 11.71
N ASP A 15 14.47 2.88 10.68
CA ASP A 15 13.09 2.47 10.41
C ASP A 15 13.04 0.99 10.02
N SER A 16 12.51 0.17 10.93
CA SER A 16 12.46 -1.28 10.78
C SER A 16 11.33 -1.78 9.89
N LEU A 17 10.44 -0.89 9.44
CA LEU A 17 9.31 -1.27 8.60
C LEU A 17 9.79 -1.81 7.24
N ARG A 18 9.11 -2.85 6.77
CA ARG A 18 9.30 -3.41 5.43
C ARG A 18 7.97 -3.49 4.72
N LEU A 19 7.90 -2.97 3.50
CA LEU A 19 6.77 -3.21 2.61
C LEU A 19 6.88 -4.62 2.03
N ASP A 20 5.77 -5.35 1.95
CA ASP A 20 5.81 -6.78 1.60
C ASP A 20 6.40 -7.01 0.22
N TYR A 21 6.04 -6.16 -0.76
CA TYR A 21 6.50 -6.30 -2.14
C TYR A 21 6.73 -4.95 -2.83
N SER A 22 7.66 -4.95 -3.79
CA SER A 22 7.68 -3.97 -4.87
C SER A 22 7.84 -4.60 -6.25
N TYR A 23 7.31 -3.91 -7.26
CA TYR A 23 7.41 -4.29 -8.66
C TYR A 23 7.68 -3.05 -9.53
N ARG A 24 8.09 -3.27 -10.78
CA ARG A 24 8.19 -2.20 -11.79
C ARG A 24 7.15 -2.47 -12.86
N SER A 25 6.47 -1.41 -13.28
CA SER A 25 5.48 -1.46 -14.34
C SER A 25 5.47 -0.17 -15.12
N ASN A 26 5.79 -0.23 -16.43
CA ASN A 26 5.85 0.95 -17.31
C ASN A 26 6.63 2.14 -16.71
N GLY A 27 7.77 1.87 -16.06
CA GLY A 27 8.60 2.88 -15.39
C GLY A 27 8.06 3.41 -14.05
N THR A 28 6.93 2.90 -13.58
CA THR A 28 6.39 3.16 -12.22
C THR A 28 6.89 2.09 -11.26
N ARG A 29 7.38 2.48 -10.08
CA ARG A 29 7.68 1.54 -8.99
C ARG A 29 6.44 1.36 -8.11
N GLY A 30 5.83 0.19 -8.20
CA GLY A 30 4.67 -0.15 -7.39
C GLY A 30 5.07 -0.84 -6.09
N PHE A 31 4.35 -0.55 -5.02
CA PHE A 31 4.52 -1.17 -3.71
C PHE A 31 3.21 -1.78 -3.24
N VAL A 32 3.29 -2.95 -2.60
CA VAL A 32 2.13 -3.65 -2.04
C VAL A 32 2.41 -4.03 -0.61
N HIS A 33 1.46 -3.76 0.27
CA HIS A 33 1.53 -4.16 1.67
C HIS A 33 0.15 -4.58 2.19
N ALA A 34 0.10 -5.66 2.96
CA ALA A 34 -1.12 -6.10 3.63
C ALA A 34 -1.40 -5.23 4.87
N LEU A 35 -2.68 -4.96 5.14
CA LEU A 35 -3.13 -4.28 6.36
C LEU A 35 -4.49 -4.82 6.80
N THR A 36 -4.79 -4.72 8.10
CA THR A 36 -6.09 -5.12 8.64
C THR A 36 -6.94 -3.88 8.89
N ILE A 37 -8.06 -3.74 8.17
CA ILE A 37 -8.93 -2.56 8.30
C ILE A 37 -9.68 -2.55 9.64
N SER A 38 -9.97 -3.72 10.19
CA SER A 38 -10.77 -3.88 11.42
C SER A 38 -9.92 -3.80 12.70
N GLY A 39 -8.62 -4.08 12.62
CA GLY A 39 -7.79 -4.34 13.79
C GLY A 39 -6.71 -3.29 14.09
N ASP A 40 -6.26 -2.51 13.10
CA ASP A 40 -5.09 -1.65 13.29
C ASP A 40 -5.10 -0.39 12.41
N VAL A 41 -5.69 0.69 12.93
CA VAL A 41 -5.66 2.02 12.29
C VAL A 41 -4.24 2.59 12.24
N THR A 42 -3.38 2.20 13.19
CA THR A 42 -2.01 2.71 13.26
C THR A 42 -1.21 2.25 12.06
N GLN A 43 -1.38 0.99 11.61
CA GLN A 43 -0.76 0.52 10.37
C GLN A 43 -1.17 1.32 9.15
N ALA A 44 -2.44 1.71 9.03
CA ALA A 44 -2.88 2.55 7.91
C ALA A 44 -2.21 3.94 7.93
N LYS A 45 -2.05 4.55 9.11
CA LYS A 45 -1.33 5.83 9.30
C LYS A 45 0.16 5.70 8.99
N VAL A 46 0.78 4.62 9.43
CA VAL A 46 2.18 4.32 9.13
C VAL A 46 2.36 4.15 7.62
N LEU A 47 1.54 3.33 6.96
CA LEU A 47 1.62 3.14 5.51
C LEU A 47 1.38 4.44 4.73
N ALA A 48 0.44 5.27 5.17
CA ALA A 48 0.19 6.61 4.64
C ALA A 48 1.45 7.49 4.69
N PHE A 49 2.08 7.59 5.88
CA PHE A 49 3.32 8.33 6.08
C PHE A 49 4.47 7.77 5.22
N THR A 50 4.61 6.45 5.17
CA THR A 50 5.65 5.77 4.37
C THR A 50 5.46 6.04 2.88
N ALA A 51 4.22 5.97 2.37
CA ALA A 51 3.93 6.24 0.95
C ALA A 51 4.25 7.70 0.57
N GLU A 52 3.96 8.64 1.45
CA GLU A 52 4.32 10.05 1.28
C GLU A 52 5.84 10.24 1.25
N SER A 53 6.56 9.64 2.20
CA SER A 53 8.03 9.71 2.27
C SER A 53 8.70 9.13 1.02
N ILE A 54 8.22 7.98 0.53
CA ILE A 54 8.71 7.35 -0.70
C ILE A 54 8.44 8.25 -1.91
N ARG A 55 7.24 8.85 -2.02
CA ARG A 55 6.89 9.79 -3.10
C ARG A 55 7.79 11.02 -3.11
N GLY A 56 8.27 11.47 -1.94
CA GLY A 56 9.23 12.57 -1.83
C GLY A 56 10.60 12.25 -2.42
N LYS A 57 10.99 10.97 -2.52
CA LYS A 57 12.32 10.55 -3.02
C LYS A 57 12.28 9.86 -4.37
N LEU A 58 11.18 9.21 -4.74
CA LEU A 58 11.04 8.47 -5.99
C LEU A 58 9.96 9.08 -6.87
N ALA A 59 10.34 9.39 -8.11
CA ALA A 59 9.36 9.73 -9.14
C ALA A 59 8.57 8.49 -9.57
N LYS A 60 7.30 8.69 -9.93
CA LYS A 60 6.38 7.65 -10.47
C LYS A 60 6.30 6.40 -9.58
N THR A 61 5.52 6.52 -8.51
CA THR A 61 5.24 5.40 -7.60
C THR A 61 3.75 5.12 -7.49
N SER A 62 3.39 3.84 -7.31
CA SER A 62 2.03 3.43 -6.95
C SER A 62 2.05 2.62 -5.66
N PHE A 63 0.96 2.68 -4.89
CA PHE A 63 0.82 1.98 -3.63
C PHE A 63 -0.48 1.22 -3.60
N THR A 64 -0.43 -0.01 -3.13
CA THR A 64 -1.59 -0.86 -2.93
C THR A 64 -1.60 -1.42 -1.52
N ALA A 65 -2.71 -1.22 -0.85
CA ALA A 65 -3.07 -1.77 0.44
C ALA A 65 -3.93 -3.00 0.24
N VAL A 66 -3.44 -4.19 0.59
CA VAL A 66 -4.26 -5.42 0.55
C VAL A 66 -4.97 -5.60 1.89
N THR A 67 -6.30 -5.61 1.90
CA THR A 67 -7.10 -5.72 3.12
C THR A 67 -7.83 -7.05 3.23
N GLU A 68 -8.12 -7.48 4.45
CA GLU A 68 -8.88 -8.71 4.72
C GLU A 68 -10.32 -8.64 4.17
N MET A 69 -10.89 -7.44 4.07
CA MET A 69 -12.25 -7.21 3.59
C MET A 69 -12.44 -5.80 3.00
N ARG A 70 -13.60 -5.59 2.37
CA ARG A 70 -14.06 -4.23 2.02
C ARG A 70 -14.39 -3.43 3.28
N PRO A 71 -14.18 -2.09 3.28
CA PRO A 71 -14.74 -1.21 4.29
C PRO A 71 -16.25 -1.42 4.43
N VAL A 72 -16.75 -1.56 5.66
CA VAL A 72 -18.18 -1.72 5.93
C VAL A 72 -18.80 -0.32 6.03
N PRO A 73 -19.84 0.00 5.22
CA PRO A 73 -20.54 1.28 5.33
C PRO A 73 -21.08 1.51 6.75
N GLY A 74 -20.93 2.73 7.27
CA GLY A 74 -21.37 3.10 8.62
C GLY A 74 -20.37 2.75 9.73
N ASN A 75 -19.38 1.89 9.48
CA ASN A 75 -18.29 1.68 10.42
C ASN A 75 -17.28 2.84 10.30
N ARG A 76 -17.27 3.72 11.31
CA ARG A 76 -16.41 4.92 11.34
C ARG A 76 -14.93 4.60 11.19
N GLN A 77 -14.45 3.51 11.76
CA GLN A 77 -13.04 3.12 11.66
C GLN A 77 -12.69 2.69 10.23
N HIS A 78 -13.54 1.86 9.62
CA HIS A 78 -13.32 1.40 8.25
C HIS A 78 -13.35 2.59 7.28
N GLN A 79 -14.28 3.53 7.48
CA GLN A 79 -14.37 4.76 6.71
C GLN A 79 -13.13 5.65 6.90
N PHE A 80 -12.64 5.79 8.13
CA PHE A 80 -11.40 6.52 8.40
C PHE A 80 -10.21 5.92 7.64
N VAL A 81 -10.00 4.61 7.72
CA VAL A 81 -8.89 3.93 7.03
C VAL A 81 -9.03 4.08 5.52
N ALA A 82 -10.22 3.81 4.97
CA ALA A 82 -10.46 3.94 3.53
C ALA A 82 -10.17 5.36 3.05
N ARG A 83 -10.64 6.38 3.79
CA ARG A 83 -10.43 7.78 3.44
C ARG A 83 -8.95 8.19 3.51
N LEU A 84 -8.26 7.77 4.56
CA LEU A 84 -6.83 8.03 4.73
C LEU A 84 -6.00 7.44 3.58
N LEU A 85 -6.30 6.20 3.18
CA LEU A 85 -5.63 5.55 2.06
C LEU A 85 -5.94 6.24 0.73
N GLU A 86 -7.20 6.62 0.51
CA GLU A 86 -7.64 7.38 -0.66
C GLU A 86 -6.92 8.74 -0.76
N ASP A 87 -6.89 9.52 0.33
CA ASP A 87 -6.24 10.84 0.38
C ASP A 87 -4.72 10.72 0.08
N GLN A 88 -4.10 9.60 0.46
CA GLN A 88 -2.69 9.29 0.17
C GLN A 88 -2.47 8.55 -1.15
N LYS A 89 -3.51 8.42 -1.99
CA LYS A 89 -3.47 7.74 -3.30
C LYS A 89 -2.97 6.30 -3.21
N ILE A 90 -3.37 5.60 -2.15
CA ILE A 90 -3.10 4.18 -1.93
C ILE A 90 -4.36 3.42 -2.35
N GLU A 91 -4.23 2.54 -3.33
CA GLU A 91 -5.35 1.71 -3.79
C GLU A 91 -5.66 0.65 -2.73
N LEU A 92 -6.91 0.60 -2.24
CA LEU A 92 -7.38 -0.44 -1.33
C LEU A 92 -7.90 -1.63 -2.16
N VAL A 93 -7.29 -2.80 -1.96
CA VAL A 93 -7.66 -4.05 -2.63
C VAL A 93 -7.99 -5.11 -1.57
N PRO A 94 -9.27 -5.45 -1.36
CA PRO A 94 -9.65 -6.59 -0.54
C PRO A 94 -9.07 -7.90 -1.09
N VAL A 95 -8.76 -8.86 -0.22
CA VAL A 95 -8.28 -10.19 -0.61
C VAL A 95 -9.23 -10.87 -1.61
N SER A 96 -10.55 -10.65 -1.49
CA SER A 96 -11.55 -11.16 -2.44
C SER A 96 -11.41 -10.61 -3.86
N GLU A 97 -10.63 -9.54 -4.07
CA GLU A 97 -10.34 -8.93 -5.37
C GLU A 97 -8.89 -9.08 -5.80
N LEU A 98 -8.05 -9.71 -4.99
CA LEU A 98 -6.62 -9.78 -5.21
C LEU A 98 -6.26 -10.47 -6.54
N GLU A 99 -7.02 -11.49 -6.93
CA GLU A 99 -6.81 -12.17 -8.21
C GLU A 99 -7.06 -11.25 -9.40
N ARG A 100 -8.15 -10.46 -9.35
CA ARG A 100 -8.48 -9.46 -10.39
C ARG A 100 -7.39 -8.40 -10.47
N PHE A 101 -6.93 -7.90 -9.33
CA PHE A 101 -5.82 -6.96 -9.24
C PHE A 101 -4.54 -7.54 -9.86
N ALA A 102 -4.16 -8.77 -9.48
CA ALA A 102 -2.99 -9.44 -10.01
C ALA A 102 -3.08 -9.63 -11.54
N ASN A 103 -4.24 -10.04 -12.06
CA ASN A 103 -4.46 -10.21 -13.49
C ASN A 103 -4.35 -8.89 -14.27
N ARG A 104 -4.75 -7.77 -13.67
CA ARG A 104 -4.56 -6.43 -14.25
C ARG A 104 -3.09 -6.00 -14.29
N LEU A 105 -2.29 -6.40 -13.29
CA LEU A 105 -0.87 -6.05 -13.21
C LEU A 105 0.05 -6.97 -14.04
N LYS A 106 -0.28 -8.26 -14.16
CA LYS A 106 0.53 -9.24 -14.92
C LYS A 106 1.04 -8.74 -16.28
N PRO A 107 0.21 -8.15 -17.17
CA PRO A 107 0.67 -7.74 -18.49
C PRO A 107 1.61 -6.52 -18.46
N THR A 108 1.67 -5.78 -17.35
CA THR A 108 2.41 -4.52 -17.25
C THR A 108 3.67 -4.63 -16.40
N ILE A 109 3.88 -5.76 -15.70
CA ILE A 109 5.09 -6.01 -14.91
C ILE A 109 6.16 -6.62 -15.81
N HIS A 110 7.37 -6.08 -15.73
CA HIS A 110 8.56 -6.56 -16.43
C HIS A 110 9.60 -7.08 -15.42
#